data_AF-A0A842R9K1-F1
#
_entry.id   AF-A0A842R9K1-F1
#
_cell.length_a   1.000
_cell.length_b   1.000
_cell.length_c   1.000
_cell.angle_alpha   90.00
_cell.angle_beta   90.00
_cell.angle_gamma   90.00
#
_symmetry.space_group_name_H-M   'P 1'
#
loop_
_entity.id
_entity.type
_entity.pdbx_description
1 polymer ?
#
loop_
_entity_poly.entity_id
_entity_poly.type
_entity_poly.pdbx_seq_one_letter_code
_entity_poly.pdbx_strand_id
1 'polypeptide(L)'
;MLRQAIEKVPENYWFKEKNDWNFAKNVHHILETAEYYLGDSPEGFNWGKLLQTEKENKLSPEDVYPSKKTLLGYLEKMEKRTVVVLQTITDKELSLADGFQKYLPSIFEKLIYLLRHNGHHLGELTRMLREWDCERVKWK
;
A
#
# COMPACT_ATOMS: atom_id res chain seq x y z
N MET A 1 -3.87 6.38 -8.69
CA MET A 1 -3.25 7.60 -8.10
C MET A 1 -1.96 7.31 -7.33
N LEU A 2 -1.85 6.17 -6.62
CA LEU A 2 -0.62 5.79 -5.91
C LEU A 2 0.65 5.79 -6.80
N ARG A 3 0.57 5.23 -8.02
CA ARG A 3 1.66 5.29 -9.02
C ARG A 3 2.22 6.70 -9.22
N GLN A 4 1.32 7.67 -9.46
CA GLN A 4 1.71 9.08 -9.63
C GLN A 4 2.39 9.63 -8.36
N ALA A 5 1.94 9.24 -7.16
CA ALA A 5 2.56 9.70 -5.93
C ALA A 5 4.02 9.21 -5.81
N ILE A 6 4.28 7.96 -6.20
CA ILE A 6 5.63 7.36 -6.20
C ILE A 6 6.51 8.00 -7.27
N GLU A 7 5.97 8.29 -8.46
CA GLU A 7 6.72 8.91 -9.56
C GLU A 7 7.05 10.38 -9.30
N LYS A 8 6.17 11.10 -8.59
CA LYS A 8 6.29 12.56 -8.37
C LYS A 8 7.06 12.96 -7.14
N VAL A 9 7.23 12.07 -6.16
CA VAL A 9 8.09 12.37 -5.01
C VAL A 9 9.54 12.41 -5.48
N PRO A 10 10.30 13.48 -5.20
CA PRO A 10 11.74 13.54 -5.46
C PRO A 10 12.54 12.50 -4.65
N GLU A 11 13.69 12.04 -5.14
CA GLU A 11 14.53 11.03 -4.42
C GLU A 11 14.94 11.50 -3.02
N ASN A 12 15.32 12.76 -2.86
CA ASN A 12 15.72 13.34 -1.56
C ASN A 12 14.60 13.36 -0.51
N TYR A 13 13.34 13.15 -0.92
CA TYR A 13 12.19 13.05 -0.02
C TYR A 13 11.68 11.63 0.17
N TRP A 14 12.18 10.66 -0.60
CA TRP A 14 11.70 9.28 -0.58
C TRP A 14 11.90 8.62 0.79
N PHE A 15 13.10 8.80 1.35
CA PHE A 15 13.49 8.26 2.66
C PHE A 15 13.34 9.27 3.80
N LYS A 16 12.77 10.46 3.54
CA LYS A 16 12.62 11.48 4.55
C LYS A 16 11.64 11.03 5.63
N GLU A 17 12.09 11.09 6.88
CA GLU A 17 11.29 10.77 8.05
C GLU A 17 10.93 12.04 8.84
N LYS A 18 9.70 12.09 9.35
CA LYS A 18 9.22 13.16 10.24
C LYS A 18 8.14 12.61 11.16
N ASN A 19 8.35 12.64 12.48
CA ASN A 19 7.40 12.12 13.48
C ASN A 19 6.95 10.68 13.18
N ASP A 20 7.90 9.79 12.87
CA ASP A 20 7.68 8.38 12.48
C ASP A 20 6.96 8.17 11.12
N TRP A 21 6.65 9.26 10.40
CA TRP A 21 6.13 9.22 9.04
C TRP A 21 7.26 9.20 8.02
N ASN A 22 7.23 8.21 7.16
CA ASN A 22 8.14 8.07 6.03
C ASN A 22 7.35 7.75 4.76
N PHE A 23 7.72 8.37 3.63
CA PHE A 23 6.98 8.22 2.37
C PHE A 23 7.04 6.79 1.84
N ALA A 24 8.25 6.22 1.76
CA ALA A 24 8.48 4.84 1.32
C ALA A 24 7.75 3.83 2.22
N LYS A 25 7.81 4.00 3.54
CA LYS A 25 7.08 3.18 4.52
C LYS A 25 5.57 3.21 4.28
N ASN A 26 5.00 4.38 4.03
CA ASN A 26 3.55 4.49 3.81
C ASN A 26 3.12 3.90 2.45
N VAL A 27 3.92 4.10 1.39
CA VAL A 27 3.68 3.40 0.11
C VAL A 27 3.75 1.89 0.31
N HIS A 28 4.76 1.40 1.02
CA HIS A 28 4.92 -0.02 1.31
C HIS A 28 3.73 -0.58 2.08
N HIS A 29 3.27 0.14 3.11
CA HIS A 29 2.10 -0.23 3.90
C HIS A 29 0.84 -0.37 3.04
N ILE A 30 0.57 0.58 2.14
CA ILE A 30 -0.58 0.49 1.22
C ILE A 30 -0.52 -0.79 0.37
N LEU A 31 0.66 -1.13 -0.13
CA LEU A 31 0.87 -2.30 -1.00
C LEU A 31 0.77 -3.63 -0.23
N GLU A 32 1.36 -3.72 0.96
CA GLU A 32 1.20 -4.91 1.83
C GLU A 32 -0.25 -5.10 2.24
N THR A 33 -0.96 -4.03 2.60
CA THR A 33 -2.38 -4.11 2.93
C THR A 33 -3.21 -4.60 1.74
N ALA A 34 -2.90 -4.15 0.53
CA ALA A 34 -3.53 -4.69 -0.67
C ALA A 34 -3.22 -6.18 -0.89
N GLU A 35 -1.97 -6.60 -0.71
CA GLU A 35 -1.61 -8.02 -0.86
C GLU A 35 -2.31 -8.90 0.18
N TYR A 36 -2.41 -8.42 1.42
CA TYR A 36 -3.07 -9.09 2.53
C TYR A 36 -4.56 -9.29 2.26
N TYR A 37 -5.31 -8.21 2.02
CA TYR A 37 -6.77 -8.31 1.84
C TYR A 37 -7.19 -8.93 0.50
N LEU A 38 -6.31 -8.98 -0.50
CA LEU A 38 -6.55 -9.77 -1.72
C LEU A 38 -6.20 -11.25 -1.53
N GLY A 39 -5.66 -11.64 -0.38
CA GLY A 39 -5.43 -13.03 0.01
C GLY A 39 -6.70 -13.76 0.44
N ASP A 40 -6.60 -15.09 0.44
CA ASP A 40 -7.69 -15.98 0.83
C ASP A 40 -7.77 -16.15 2.35
N SER A 41 -6.66 -15.92 3.06
CA SER A 41 -6.57 -16.12 4.51
C SER A 41 -5.55 -15.16 5.12
N PRO A 42 -5.82 -14.67 6.35
CA PRO A 42 -4.88 -13.81 7.08
C PRO A 42 -3.69 -14.58 7.67
N GLU A 43 -3.80 -15.91 7.82
CA GLU A 43 -2.80 -16.75 8.44
C GLU A 43 -1.51 -16.82 7.60
N GLY A 44 -0.36 -16.69 8.27
CA GLY A 44 0.96 -16.82 7.63
C GLY A 44 1.38 -15.62 6.76
N PHE A 45 0.60 -14.54 6.71
CA PHE A 45 1.03 -13.33 6.03
C PHE A 45 2.21 -12.68 6.76
N ASN A 46 3.30 -12.43 6.03
CA ASN A 46 4.52 -11.83 6.56
C ASN A 46 4.51 -10.32 6.36
N TRP A 47 4.12 -9.58 7.41
CA TRP A 47 4.14 -8.12 7.42
C TRP A 47 5.56 -7.56 7.52
N GLY A 48 5.81 -6.44 6.85
CA GLY A 48 7.12 -5.80 6.86
C GLY A 48 8.17 -6.58 6.06
N LYS A 49 7.78 -7.44 5.12
CA LYS A 49 8.72 -8.36 4.45
C LYS A 49 9.78 -7.66 3.59
N LEU A 50 9.56 -6.40 3.21
CA LEU A 50 10.53 -5.55 2.51
C LEU A 50 11.19 -4.52 3.41
N LEU A 51 10.85 -4.48 4.70
CA LEU A 51 11.48 -3.62 5.68
C LEU A 51 12.61 -4.38 6.35
N GLN A 52 13.78 -3.77 6.46
CA GLN A 52 14.83 -4.33 7.30
C GLN A 52 14.58 -3.91 8.75
N THR A 53 14.47 -4.88 9.65
CA THR A 53 14.42 -4.61 11.09
C THR A 53 15.83 -4.33 11.59
N GLU A 54 16.04 -3.17 12.22
CA GLU A 54 17.29 -2.84 12.90
C GLU A 54 17.65 -3.96 13.88
N LYS A 55 18.70 -4.73 13.56
CA LYS A 55 19.22 -5.66 14.56
C LYS A 55 20.08 -4.96 15.60
N GLU A 56 20.87 -3.95 15.22
CA GLU A 56 21.85 -3.33 16.14
C GLU A 56 22.24 -1.88 15.71
N ASN A 57 21.28 -0.96 15.61
CA ASN A 57 21.48 0.52 15.51
C ASN A 57 22.45 1.06 14.42
N LYS A 58 22.47 0.53 13.20
CA LYS A 58 23.41 0.99 12.15
C LYS A 58 22.85 1.12 10.73
N LEU A 59 21.54 0.98 10.54
CA LEU A 59 20.97 1.04 9.19
C LEU A 59 20.64 2.49 8.82
N SER A 60 21.06 2.90 7.62
CA SER A 60 20.56 4.15 7.03
C SER A 60 19.11 3.98 6.60
N PRO A 61 18.32 5.06 6.46
CA PRO A 61 16.96 4.97 5.91
C PRO A 61 16.88 4.21 4.58
N GLU A 62 17.91 4.32 3.74
CA GLU A 62 18.06 3.60 2.47
C GLU A 62 18.18 2.08 2.66
N ASP A 63 18.75 1.63 3.78
CA ASP A 63 18.87 0.22 4.14
C ASP A 63 17.55 -0.31 4.74
N VAL A 64 16.83 0.53 5.49
CA VAL A 64 15.58 0.16 6.17
C VAL A 64 14.42 0.07 5.19
N TYR A 65 14.29 1.05 4.29
CA TYR A 65 13.10 1.22 3.45
C TYR A 65 13.35 0.78 1.99
N PRO A 66 12.34 0.18 1.33
CA PRO A 66 12.48 -0.24 -0.06
C PRO A 66 12.64 0.94 -1.02
N SER A 67 13.42 0.72 -2.09
CA SER A 67 13.58 1.70 -3.17
C SER A 67 12.26 1.96 -3.92
N LYS A 68 12.16 3.11 -4.61
CA LYS A 68 11.04 3.40 -5.52
C LYS A 68 10.83 2.32 -6.56
N LYS A 69 11.93 1.84 -7.17
CA LYS A 69 11.88 0.80 -8.19
C LYS A 69 11.24 -0.48 -7.64
N THR A 70 11.64 -0.88 -6.43
CA THR A 70 11.08 -2.04 -5.73
C THR A 70 9.57 -1.87 -5.53
N LEU A 71 9.13 -0.73 -5.01
CA LEU A 71 7.71 -0.49 -4.75
C LEU A 71 6.87 -0.28 -6.02
N LEU A 72 7.45 0.26 -7.11
CA LEU A 72 6.76 0.33 -8.40
C LEU A 72 6.52 -1.07 -9.00
N GLY A 73 7.50 -1.98 -8.88
CA GLY A 73 7.33 -3.37 -9.29
C GLY A 73 6.27 -4.09 -8.44
N TYR A 74 6.28 -3.84 -7.13
CA TYR A 74 5.25 -4.39 -6.22
C TYR A 74 3.86 -3.82 -6.55
N LEU A 75 3.74 -2.53 -6.81
CA LEU A 75 2.51 -1.90 -7.28
C LEU A 75 1.99 -2.55 -8.56
N GLU A 76 2.84 -2.78 -9.56
CA GLU A 76 2.43 -3.43 -10.81
C GLU A 76 1.88 -4.84 -10.56
N LYS A 77 2.53 -5.62 -9.68
CA LYS A 77 2.03 -6.93 -9.26
C LYS A 77 0.65 -6.83 -8.61
N MET A 78 0.43 -5.85 -7.73
CA MET A 78 -0.86 -5.65 -7.05
C MET A 78 -1.94 -5.13 -8.00
N GLU A 79 -1.62 -4.26 -8.95
CA GLU A 79 -2.54 -3.80 -9.99
C GLU A 79 -3.03 -5.00 -10.82
N LYS A 80 -2.13 -5.85 -11.30
CA LYS A 80 -2.48 -7.07 -12.05
C LYS A 80 -3.38 -8.00 -11.24
N ARG A 81 -3.02 -8.26 -9.98
CA ARG A 81 -3.82 -9.12 -9.09
C ARG A 81 -5.22 -8.54 -8.84
N THR A 82 -5.30 -7.23 -8.59
CA THR A 82 -6.59 -6.54 -8.39
C THR A 82 -7.48 -6.67 -9.61
N VAL A 83 -6.92 -6.46 -10.82
CA VAL A 83 -7.67 -6.62 -12.08
C VAL A 83 -8.18 -8.05 -12.23
N VAL A 84 -7.35 -9.06 -11.97
CA VAL A 84 -7.77 -10.47 -12.03
C VAL A 84 -8.95 -10.70 -11.08
N VAL A 85 -8.82 -10.34 -9.80
CA VAL A 85 -9.88 -10.53 -8.80
C VAL A 85 -11.19 -9.87 -9.25
N LEU A 86 -11.14 -8.62 -9.71
CA LEU A 86 -12.33 -7.88 -10.14
C LEU A 86 -12.96 -8.42 -11.44
N GLN A 87 -12.17 -9.05 -12.31
CA GLN A 87 -12.69 -9.67 -13.55
C GLN A 87 -13.25 -11.08 -13.32
N THR A 88 -12.79 -11.77 -12.28
CA THR A 88 -13.21 -13.15 -12.00
C THR A 88 -14.37 -13.23 -11.02
N ILE A 89 -14.49 -12.27 -10.10
CA ILE A 89 -15.56 -12.29 -9.09
C ILE A 89 -16.90 -11.90 -9.71
N THR A 90 -17.93 -12.65 -9.37
CA THR A 90 -19.32 -12.39 -9.77
C THR A 90 -20.09 -11.59 -8.70
N ASP A 91 -21.17 -10.93 -9.10
CA ASP A 91 -22.06 -10.20 -8.18
C ASP A 91 -22.61 -11.08 -7.05
N LYS A 92 -22.87 -12.36 -7.35
CA LYS A 92 -23.32 -13.34 -6.35
C LYS A 92 -22.22 -13.63 -5.33
N GLU A 93 -20.98 -13.79 -5.79
CA GLU A 93 -19.83 -14.06 -4.91
C GLU A 93 -19.50 -12.87 -4.02
N LEU A 94 -19.66 -11.63 -4.50
CA LEU A 94 -19.45 -10.42 -3.71
C LEU A 94 -20.26 -10.41 -2.40
N SER A 95 -21.46 -11.01 -2.42
CA SER A 95 -22.35 -11.09 -1.26
C SER A 95 -22.04 -12.26 -0.31
N LEU A 96 -21.12 -13.16 -0.68
CA LEU A 96 -20.75 -14.30 0.15
C LEU A 96 -19.88 -13.87 1.32
N ALA A 97 -19.95 -14.66 2.40
CA ALA A 97 -19.05 -14.50 3.53
C ALA A 97 -17.62 -14.77 3.10
N ASP A 98 -16.74 -13.82 3.40
CA ASP A 98 -15.33 -13.88 3.01
C ASP A 98 -14.49 -14.72 3.98
N GLY A 99 -14.91 -14.84 5.25
CA GLY A 99 -14.24 -15.63 6.27
C GLY A 99 -12.87 -15.09 6.73
N PHE A 100 -12.35 -14.04 6.10
CA PHE A 100 -11.00 -13.50 6.34
C PHE A 100 -10.87 -12.73 7.65
N GLN A 101 -11.84 -11.87 7.99
CA GLN A 101 -11.89 -11.11 9.25
C GLN A 101 -13.32 -11.06 9.76
N LYS A 102 -13.53 -11.25 11.07
CA LYS A 102 -14.87 -11.28 11.68
C LYS A 102 -15.68 -10.00 11.48
N TYR A 103 -15.01 -8.86 11.32
CA TYR A 103 -15.64 -7.55 11.11
C TYR A 103 -15.82 -7.18 9.63
N LEU A 104 -15.44 -8.07 8.70
CA LEU A 104 -15.69 -7.95 7.26
C LEU A 104 -16.61 -9.09 6.84
N PRO A 105 -17.94 -8.91 6.96
CA PRO A 105 -18.88 -10.02 6.79
C PRO A 105 -18.93 -10.57 5.37
N SER A 106 -18.53 -9.80 4.36
CA SER A 106 -18.60 -10.19 2.95
C SER A 106 -17.37 -9.80 2.14
N ILE A 107 -17.21 -10.43 0.96
CA ILE A 107 -16.13 -10.08 0.02
C ILE A 107 -16.27 -8.62 -0.41
N PHE A 108 -17.50 -8.18 -0.67
CA PHE A 108 -17.81 -6.79 -1.00
C PHE A 108 -17.29 -5.82 0.08
N GLU A 109 -17.59 -6.07 1.35
CA GLU A 109 -17.14 -5.21 2.44
C GLU A 109 -15.62 -5.22 2.60
N LYS A 110 -14.96 -6.36 2.38
CA LYS A 110 -13.49 -6.42 2.34
C LYS A 110 -12.91 -5.53 1.24
N LEU A 111 -13.47 -5.57 0.04
CA LEU A 111 -13.01 -4.74 -1.08
C LEU A 111 -13.28 -3.24 -0.83
N ILE A 112 -14.42 -2.89 -0.25
CA ILE A 112 -14.73 -1.51 0.16
C ILE A 112 -13.80 -1.03 1.27
N TYR A 113 -13.52 -1.88 2.26
CA TYR A 113 -12.55 -1.59 3.31
C TYR A 113 -11.18 -1.29 2.69
N LEU A 114 -10.69 -2.16 1.81
CA LEU A 114 -9.41 -1.97 1.15
C LEU A 114 -9.36 -0.67 0.33
N LEU A 115 -10.43 -0.36 -0.41
CA LEU A 115 -10.55 0.90 -1.15
C LEU A 115 -10.45 2.12 -0.22
N ARG A 116 -11.18 2.11 0.89
CA ARG A 116 -11.19 3.21 1.87
C ARG A 116 -9.85 3.36 2.58
N HIS A 117 -9.26 2.24 3.01
CA HIS A 117 -7.93 2.19 3.61
C HIS A 117 -6.88 2.82 2.68
N ASN A 118 -6.85 2.36 1.43
CA ASN A 118 -5.88 2.87 0.45
C ASN A 118 -6.14 4.35 0.12
N GLY A 119 -7.40 4.78 0.07
CA GLY A 119 -7.78 6.19 -0.08
C GLY A 119 -7.29 7.07 1.07
N HIS A 120 -7.38 6.60 2.31
CA HIS A 120 -6.89 7.30 3.49
C HIS A 120 -5.38 7.57 3.41
N HIS A 121 -4.58 6.52 3.21
CA HIS A 121 -3.12 6.65 3.14
C HIS A 121 -2.64 7.36 1.87
N LEU A 122 -3.36 7.25 0.76
CA LEU A 122 -3.12 8.09 -0.42
C LEU A 122 -3.29 9.57 -0.07
N GLY A 123 -4.30 9.92 0.73
CA GLY A 123 -4.49 11.27 1.25
C GLY A 123 -3.26 11.78 1.99
N GLU A 124 -2.66 10.96 2.85
CA GLU A 124 -1.43 11.29 3.58
C GLU A 124 -0.24 11.50 2.65
N LEU A 125 -0.03 10.63 1.66
CA LEU A 125 1.03 10.80 0.67
C LEU A 125 0.85 12.10 -0.12
N THR A 126 -0.39 12.43 -0.52
CA THR A 126 -0.66 13.67 -1.24
C THR A 126 -0.48 14.91 -0.36
N ARG A 127 -0.78 14.83 0.95
CA ARG A 127 -0.45 15.88 1.92
C ARG A 127 1.07 16.08 1.99
N MET A 128 1.86 15.01 2.09
CA MET A 128 3.33 15.09 2.15
C MET A 128 3.91 15.76 0.90
N LEU A 129 3.45 15.38 -0.30
CA LEU A 129 3.87 16.04 -1.54
C LEU A 129 3.58 17.55 -1.53
N ARG A 130 2.43 17.97 -0.99
CA ARG A 130 2.08 19.40 -0.87
C ARG A 130 2.96 20.12 0.16
N GLU A 131 3.23 19.51 1.30
CA GLU A 131 4.09 20.08 2.34
C GLU A 131 5.54 20.26 1.88
N TRP A 132 5.98 19.49 0.88
CA TRP A 132 7.32 19.57 0.30
C TRP A 132 7.36 20.30 -1.04
N ASP A 133 6.28 21.01 -1.40
CA ASP A 133 6.14 21.76 -2.66
C ASP A 133 6.47 20.92 -3.91
N CYS A 134 6.14 19.62 -3.87
CA CYS A 134 6.36 18.69 -4.97
C CYS A 134 5.20 18.71 -5.97
N GLU A 135 5.40 18.08 -7.14
CA GLU A 135 4.35 17.98 -8.13
C GLU A 135 3.12 17.24 -7.56
N ARG A 136 1.93 17.83 -7.76
CA ARG A 136 0.68 17.32 -7.21
C ARG A 136 0.19 16.10 -8.00
N VAL A 137 -0.35 15.11 -7.29
CA VAL A 137 -1.10 14.00 -7.92
C VAL A 137 -2.39 14.56 -8.52
N LYS A 138 -2.70 14.16 -9.76
CA LYS A 138 -3.95 14.54 -10.43
C LYS A 138 -5.02 13.48 -10.18
N TRP A 139 -6.24 13.94 -9.92
CA TRP A 139 -7.43 13.09 -10.00
C TRP A 139 -7.58 12.60 -11.46
N LYS A 140 -7.92 11.32 -11.64
CA LYS A 140 -8.17 10.71 -12.95
C LYS A 140 -9.58 10.16 -12.97
#